data_AF-A0A0F9X8I1-F1
#
_entry.id   AF-A0A0F9X8I1-F1
#
_cell.length_a   1.000
_cell.length_b   1.000
_cell.length_c   1.000
_cell.angle_alpha   90.00
_cell.angle_beta   90.00
_cell.angle_gamma   90.00
#
_symmetry.space_group_name_H-M   'P 1'
#
loop_
_entity.id
_entity.type
_entity.pdbx_description
1 polymer ?
#
loop_
_entity_poly.entity_id
_entity_poly.type
_entity_poly.pdbx_seq_one_letter_code
_entity_poly.pdbx_strand_id
1 'polypeptide(L)'
;MSAFDTIVMVDWSGGNDTGPTPRKDAIWAGVSRGGVSDAPVYLRNRSEAELWIATLIDAELAQGHRVMVGFDFPFGYPADFAGALTGSSDPFRQPPGVS
;
A
#
# COMPACT_ATOMS: atom_id res chain seq x y z
N MET A 1 19.06 14.95 12.12
CA MET A 1 18.20 13.94 12.75
C MET A 1 16.89 13.90 11.99
N SER A 2 16.39 12.71 11.65
CA SER A 2 15.05 12.54 11.07
C SER A 2 13.98 12.91 12.11
N ALA A 3 12.81 13.39 11.68
CA ALA A 3 11.67 13.59 12.57
C ALA A 3 11.00 12.27 13.01
N PHE A 4 11.36 11.16 12.36
CA PHE A 4 10.83 9.82 12.61
C PHE A 4 11.99 8.84 12.85
N ASP A 5 11.80 7.95 13.81
CA ASP A 5 12.76 6.90 14.14
C ASP A 5 12.63 5.72 13.18
N THR A 6 11.40 5.42 12.76
CA THR A 6 11.05 4.33 11.86
C THR A 6 10.21 4.83 10.69
N ILE A 7 10.65 4.51 9.47
CA ILE A 7 9.95 4.81 8.22
C ILE A 7 9.57 3.50 7.56
N VAL A 8 8.29 3.33 7.25
CA VAL A 8 7.74 2.19 6.54
C VAL A 8 7.14 2.66 5.22
N MET A 9 7.50 2.01 4.12
CA MET A 9 6.89 2.22 2.81
C MET A 9 6.25 0.92 2.34
N VAL A 10 4.96 0.96 2.04
CA VAL A 10 4.18 -0.20 1.62
C VAL A 10 3.76 -0.02 0.17
N ASP A 11 4.24 -0.92 -0.69
CA ASP A 11 3.78 -1.12 -2.07
C ASP A 11 2.59 -2.08 -2.04
N TRP A 12 1.41 -1.55 -2.30
CA TRP A 12 0.13 -2.21 -2.07
C TRP A 12 -0.41 -2.84 -3.35
N SER A 13 -0.62 -4.15 -3.31
CA SER A 13 -1.33 -4.89 -4.36
C SER A 13 -2.83 -4.98 -4.07
N GLY A 14 -3.65 -4.76 -5.10
CA GLY A 14 -5.08 -5.05 -5.08
C GLY A 14 -5.44 -6.54 -5.20
N GLY A 15 -4.43 -7.42 -5.35
CA GLY A 15 -4.62 -8.87 -5.39
C GLY A 15 -5.16 -9.43 -4.07
N ASN A 16 -5.96 -10.50 -4.15
CA ASN A 16 -6.55 -11.11 -2.94
C ASN A 16 -5.55 -11.94 -2.15
N ASP A 17 -4.77 -12.79 -2.82
CA ASP A 17 -3.76 -13.64 -2.19
C ASP A 17 -2.72 -14.08 -3.23
N THR A 18 -1.46 -13.78 -2.96
CA THR A 18 -0.31 -14.17 -3.77
C THR A 18 0.41 -15.40 -3.22
N GLY A 19 -0.18 -16.18 -2.33
CA GLY A 19 0.39 -17.47 -1.89
C GLY A 19 1.74 -17.37 -1.13
N PRO A 20 2.39 -18.50 -0.86
CA PRO A 20 3.50 -18.56 0.11
C PRO A 20 4.85 -18.06 -0.43
N THR A 21 4.99 -17.93 -1.75
CA THR A 21 6.26 -17.56 -2.39
C THR A 21 6.23 -16.11 -2.87
N PRO A 22 7.31 -15.34 -2.62
CA PRO A 22 7.40 -13.96 -3.08
C PRO A 22 7.22 -13.80 -4.58
N ARG A 23 6.49 -12.75 -4.99
CA ARG A 23 6.21 -12.46 -6.39
C ARG A 23 6.01 -10.96 -6.63
N LYS A 24 6.10 -10.57 -7.90
CA LYS A 24 6.09 -9.18 -8.33
C LYS A 24 4.77 -8.44 -8.01
N ASP A 25 3.62 -9.10 -8.09
CA ASP A 25 2.30 -8.47 -7.95
C ASP A 25 1.69 -8.66 -6.55
N ALA A 26 2.52 -8.65 -5.51
CA ALA A 26 2.14 -8.84 -4.11
C ALA A 26 2.29 -7.55 -3.31
N ILE A 27 1.88 -7.57 -2.04
CA ILE A 27 2.16 -6.46 -1.14
C ILE A 27 3.60 -6.61 -0.65
N TRP A 28 4.35 -5.51 -0.70
CA TRP A 28 5.72 -5.44 -0.21
C TRP A 28 5.88 -4.28 0.77
N ALA A 29 6.70 -4.46 1.79
CA ALA A 29 7.03 -3.38 2.71
C ALA A 29 8.55 -3.22 2.85
N GLY A 30 9.02 -1.98 2.81
CA GLY A 30 10.37 -1.59 3.22
C GLY A 30 10.32 -0.90 4.57
N VAL A 31 11.29 -1.20 5.44
CA VAL A 31 11.45 -0.54 6.75
C VAL A 31 12.84 0.06 6.83
N SER A 32 12.91 1.31 7.29
CA SER A 32 14.17 1.99 7.59
C SER A 32 14.16 2.54 9.01
N ARG A 33 15.22 2.24 9.78
CA ARG A 33 15.43 2.75 11.14
C ARG A 33 16.78 3.41 11.23
N GLY A 34 16.82 4.66 11.72
CA GLY A 34 18.08 5.40 11.82
C GLY A 34 18.86 5.53 10.50
N GLY A 35 18.18 5.46 9.35
CA GLY A 35 18.79 5.51 8.01
C GLY A 35 19.33 4.17 7.50
N VAL A 36 19.14 3.07 8.23
CA VAL A 36 19.47 1.72 7.79
C VAL A 36 18.20 1.02 7.35
N SER A 37 18.20 0.42 6.16
CA SER A 37 17.05 -0.32 5.62
C SER A 37 17.17 -1.81 5.91
N ASP A 38 16.08 -2.39 6.38
CA ASP A 38 15.93 -3.84 6.55
C ASP A 38 15.71 -4.53 5.19
N ALA A 39 15.77 -5.87 5.21
CA ALA A 39 15.31 -6.66 4.08
C ALA A 39 13.81 -6.39 3.79
N PRO A 40 13.40 -6.39 2.51
CA PRO A 40 12.00 -6.18 2.16
C PRO A 40 11.13 -7.31 2.70
N VAL A 41 9.94 -6.94 3.18
CA VAL A 41 8.97 -7.87 3.74
C VAL A 41 7.93 -8.18 2.68
N TYR A 42 7.80 -9.46 2.37
CA TYR A 42 6.75 -9.98 1.50
C TYR A 42 5.47 -10.23 2.31
N LEU A 43 4.35 -9.70 1.82
CA LEU A 43 3.03 -9.80 2.46
C LEU A 43 2.05 -10.35 1.42
N ARG A 44 1.63 -11.61 1.58
CA ARG A 44 0.91 -12.30 0.50
C ARG A 44 -0.52 -11.82 0.28
N ASN A 45 -1.13 -11.19 1.29
CA ASN A 45 -2.50 -10.70 1.22
C ASN A 45 -2.69 -9.53 2.19
N ARG A 46 -3.84 -8.85 2.06
CA ARG A 46 -4.18 -7.67 2.85
C ARG A 46 -4.27 -7.95 4.35
N SER A 47 -4.79 -9.11 4.73
CA SER A 47 -4.92 -9.48 6.14
C SER A 47 -3.55 -9.68 6.80
N GLU A 48 -2.60 -10.31 6.11
CA GLU A 48 -1.21 -10.42 6.60
C GLU A 48 -0.52 -9.06 6.62
N ALA A 49 -0.76 -8.22 5.61
CA ALA A 49 -0.22 -6.86 5.58
C ALA A 49 -0.74 -6.01 6.75
N GLU A 50 -2.05 -5.98 6.98
CA GLU A 50 -2.68 -5.25 8.07
C GLU A 50 -2.17 -5.71 9.45
N LEU A 51 -2.12 -7.03 9.66
CA LEU A 51 -1.60 -7.60 10.91
C LEU A 51 -0.12 -7.24 11.12
N TRP A 52 0.70 -7.35 10.08
CA TRP A 52 2.12 -7.03 10.17
C TRP A 52 2.35 -5.55 10.44
N ILE A 53 1.63 -4.66 9.75
CA ILE A 53 1.72 -3.20 9.97
C ILE A 53 1.30 -2.84 11.39
N ALA A 54 0.17 -3.36 11.87
CA ALA A 54 -0.31 -3.10 13.23
C ALA A 54 0.72 -3.57 14.28
N THR A 55 1.25 -4.79 14.11
CA THR A 55 2.26 -5.35 15.02
C THR A 55 3.54 -4.52 15.03
N LEU A 56 4.00 -4.04 13.86
CA LEU A 56 5.16 -3.17 13.76
C LEU A 56 4.90 -1.85 14.49
N ILE A 57 3.77 -1.20 14.24
CA ILE A 57 3.43 0.08 14.88
C ILE A 57 3.41 -0.09 16.40
N ASP A 58 2.75 -1.13 16.92
CA ASP A 58 2.68 -1.39 18.36
C ASP A 58 4.07 -1.59 18.98
N ALA A 59 4.95 -2.33 18.29
CA ALA A 59 6.32 -2.58 18.74
C ALA A 59 7.19 -1.32 18.76
N GLU A 60 7.03 -0.43 17.77
CA GLU A 60 7.75 0.84 17.72
C GLU A 60 7.22 1.84 18.77
N LEU A 61 5.89 1.94 18.92
CA LEU A 61 5.27 2.81 19.91
C LEU A 61 5.63 2.38 21.34
N ALA A 62 5.74 1.08 21.61
CA ALA A 62 6.18 0.56 22.91
C ALA A 62 7.62 1.01 23.27
N GLN A 63 8.44 1.34 22.27
CA GLN A 63 9.80 1.90 22.44
C GLN A 63 9.81 3.43 22.52
N GLY A 64 8.65 4.09 22.39
CA GLY A 64 8.55 5.55 22.33
C GLY A 64 8.97 6.14 20.99
N HIS A 65 9.10 5.32 19.95
CA HIS A 65 9.50 5.75 18.62
C HIS A 65 8.38 6.46 17.87
N ARG A 66 8.76 7.43 17.04
CA ARG A 66 7.87 8.07 16.06
C ARG A 66 7.94 7.31 14.74
N VAL A 67 6.80 6.78 14.31
CA VAL A 67 6.68 6.00 13.07
C VAL A 67 6.03 6.84 11.96
N MET A 68 6.59 6.78 10.75
CA MET A 68 5.93 7.22 9.52
C MET A 68 5.62 6.00 8.65
N VAL A 69 4.36 5.83 8.25
CA VAL A 69 3.94 4.77 7.33
C VAL A 69 3.36 5.41 6.07
N GLY A 70 3.96 5.11 4.92
CA GLY A 70 3.48 5.52 3.61
C GLY A 70 2.90 4.34 2.83
N PHE A 71 1.86 4.62 2.06
CA PHE A 71 1.19 3.66 1.19
C PHE A 71 1.07 4.25 -0.22
N ASP A 72 1.13 3.41 -1.25
CA ASP A 72 0.99 3.81 -2.66
C ASP A 72 -0.37 3.43 -3.28
N PHE A 73 -1.38 3.10 -2.48
CA PHE A 73 -2.72 2.85 -3.00
C PHE A 73 -3.45 4.18 -3.32
N PRO A 74 -4.24 4.23 -4.40
CA PRO A 74 -5.17 5.32 -4.60
C PRO A 74 -6.29 5.19 -3.56
N PHE A 75 -6.51 6.22 -2.74
CA PHE A 75 -7.63 6.31 -1.78
C PHE A 75 -9.03 6.36 -2.46
N GLY A 76 -9.11 6.03 -3.75
CA GLY A 76 -10.22 6.32 -4.64
C GLY A 76 -10.00 7.64 -5.37
N TYR A 77 -10.63 7.77 -6.53
CA TYR A 77 -10.71 9.05 -7.23
C TYR A 77 -11.83 9.90 -6.61
N PRO A 78 -11.75 11.25 -6.68
CA PRO A 78 -12.84 12.12 -6.24
C PRO A 78 -14.19 11.71 -6.84
N ALA A 79 -15.28 12.03 -6.13
CA ALA A 79 -16.61 11.85 -6.67
C ALA A 79 -16.72 12.47 -8.07
N ASP A 80 -17.34 11.73 -9.00
CA ASP A 80 -17.50 12.11 -10.41
C ASP A 80 -16.21 12.18 -11.26
N PHE A 81 -15.08 11.65 -10.79
CA PHE A 81 -13.86 11.59 -11.61
C PHE A 81 -14.06 10.86 -12.95
N ALA A 82 -14.78 9.73 -12.95
CA ALA A 82 -15.10 9.01 -14.17
C ALA A 82 -15.92 9.87 -15.14
N GLY A 83 -16.92 10.61 -14.64
CA GLY A 83 -17.73 11.54 -15.43
C GLY A 83 -16.89 12.68 -16.00
N ALA A 84 -16.04 13.31 -15.18
CA ALA A 84 -15.15 14.38 -15.61
C ALA A 84 -14.13 13.94 -16.66
N LEU A 85 -13.57 12.73 -16.54
CA LEU A 85 -12.53 12.22 -17.43
C LEU A 85 -13.10 11.60 -18.72
N THR A 86 -14.22 10.86 -18.62
CA THR A 86 -14.76 10.04 -19.71
C THR A 86 -16.09 10.53 -20.28
N GLY A 87 -16.73 11.52 -19.63
CA GLY A 87 -18.10 11.92 -19.93
C GLY A 87 -19.17 10.92 -19.49
N SER A 88 -18.77 9.87 -18.75
CA SER A 88 -19.61 8.76 -18.33
C SER A 88 -19.27 8.35 -16.90
N SER A 89 -20.28 8.04 -16.08
CA SER A 89 -20.06 7.45 -14.76
C SER A 89 -19.55 6.00 -14.84
N ASP A 90 -19.73 5.35 -15.99
CA ASP A 90 -19.13 4.05 -16.32
C ASP A 90 -17.83 4.29 -17.11
N PRO A 91 -16.64 4.13 -16.49
CA PRO A 91 -15.36 4.35 -17.13
C PRO A 91 -14.97 3.26 -18.14
N PHE A 92 -15.70 2.14 -18.18
CA PHE A 92 -15.47 1.04 -19.12
C PHE A 92 -16.50 1.01 -20.26
N ARG A 93 -17.41 1.99 -20.30
CA ARG A 93 -18.41 2.10 -21.36
C ARG A 93 -17.72 2.32 -22.70
N GLN A 94 -17.87 1.37 -23.61
CA GLN A 94 -17.46 1.58 -25.00
C GLN A 94 -18.37 2.63 -25.67
N PRO A 95 -17.81 3.52 -26.51
CA PRO A 95 -18.62 4.41 -27.34
C PRO A 95 -19.48 3.58 -28.30
N PRO A 96 -20.71 4.03 -28.60
CA PRO A 96 -21.58 3.32 -29.54
C PRO A 96 -20.89 3.22 -30.92
N GLY A 97 -20.75 2.00 -31.44
CA GLY A 97 -20.27 1.74 -32.81
C GLY A 97 -18.86 1.16 -32.94
N VAL A 98 -18.20 0.77 -31.84
CA VAL A 98 -16.92 0.04 -31.90
C VAL A 98 -17.15 -1.39 -31.41
N SER A 99 -17.18 -2.35 -32.35
CA SER A 99 -17.17 -3.80 -32.07
C SER A 99 -15.76 -4.33 -31.96
#